data_AF-A0A3A8YE60-F1
#
_entry.id   AF-A0A3A8YE60-F1
#
_cell.length_a   1.000
_cell.length_b   1.000
_cell.length_c   1.000
_cell.angle_alpha   90.00
_cell.angle_beta   90.00
_cell.angle_gamma   90.00
#
_symmetry.space_group_name_H-M   'P 1'
#
loop_
_entity.id
_entity.type
_entity.pdbx_description
1 polymer ?
#
loop_
_entity_poly.entity_id
_entity_poly.type
_entity_poly.pdbx_seq_one_letter_code
_entity_poly.pdbx_strand_id
1 'polypeptide(L)'
;MVFRHNLSIITGGPGTGKSTILKAVIEAYQRLYPKNIIKLGAPTGKASRRMAETTGIDSAQTLHSLLGLHGEDAGWQKKQELEADLLIVDECSMMDMWLAYQLFSRLKPGTKVLLVGDADQLESVGAGSVFRELIDCGLVPVTVLDQIFRQAKDSLIAHNAKFVKEGKCDLYYGRDFAFIQAESQEEVAELIREVYRNELGQTSMG
;
A
#
# COMPACT_ATOMS: atom_id res chain seq x y z
N MET A 1 -9.94 18.19 -3.82
CA MET A 1 -10.55 16.97 -4.37
C MET A 1 -10.76 15.93 -3.27
N VAL A 2 -9.70 15.52 -2.56
CA VAL A 2 -9.73 14.54 -1.45
C VAL A 2 -10.77 14.85 -0.36
N PHE A 3 -10.87 16.10 0.14
CA PHE A 3 -11.77 16.41 1.27
C PHE A 3 -13.23 16.72 0.89
N ARG A 4 -13.55 16.78 -0.41
CA ARG A 4 -14.91 17.15 -0.88
C ARG A 4 -15.92 16.02 -0.69
N HIS A 5 -15.45 14.78 -0.67
CA HIS A 5 -16.26 13.59 -0.45
C HIS A 5 -15.80 12.90 0.84
N ASN A 6 -16.69 12.11 1.45
CA ASN A 6 -16.34 11.33 2.65
C ASN A 6 -15.53 10.08 2.31
N LEU A 7 -15.54 9.63 1.05
CA LEU A 7 -14.70 8.56 0.55
C LEU A 7 -14.03 9.02 -0.74
N SER A 8 -12.73 8.82 -0.85
CA SER A 8 -11.95 9.10 -2.06
C SER A 8 -10.79 8.12 -2.20
N ILE A 9 -10.33 7.94 -3.44
CA ILE A 9 -9.26 7.01 -3.78
C ILE A 9 -8.11 7.77 -4.46
N ILE A 10 -6.88 7.46 -4.09
CA ILE A 10 -5.68 7.78 -4.87
C ILE A 10 -5.05 6.46 -5.31
N THR A 11 -4.91 6.27 -6.62
CA THR A 11 -4.24 5.11 -7.20
C THR A 11 -3.06 5.54 -8.05
N GLY A 12 -2.04 4.70 -8.13
CA GLY A 12 -0.92 4.90 -9.05
C GLY A 12 0.15 3.85 -8.85
N GLY A 13 1.01 3.67 -9.86
CA GLY A 13 2.08 2.68 -9.84
C GLY A 13 3.21 2.96 -8.82
N PRO A 14 4.23 2.11 -8.75
CA PRO A 14 5.44 2.39 -7.97
C PRO A 14 6.17 3.63 -8.47
N GLY A 15 6.56 4.53 -7.56
CA GLY A 15 7.33 5.72 -7.91
C GLY A 15 6.52 6.90 -8.46
N THR A 16 5.19 6.86 -8.41
CA THR A 16 4.30 7.96 -8.85
C THR A 16 4.08 9.06 -7.82
N GLY A 17 4.78 9.00 -6.68
CA GLY A 17 4.71 10.04 -5.65
C GLY A 17 3.54 9.91 -4.67
N LYS A 18 2.85 8.75 -4.59
CA LYS A 18 1.77 8.48 -3.61
C LYS A 18 2.12 8.95 -2.19
N SER A 19 3.30 8.56 -1.69
CA SER A 19 3.72 8.91 -0.33
C SER A 19 4.01 10.40 -0.15
N THR A 20 4.45 11.11 -1.19
CA THR A 20 4.63 12.57 -1.17
C THR A 20 3.28 13.28 -1.11
N ILE A 21 2.31 12.81 -1.90
CA ILE A 21 0.95 13.36 -1.89
C ILE A 21 0.26 13.08 -0.56
N LEU A 22 0.47 11.91 0.04
CA LEU A 22 -0.02 11.59 1.38
C LEU A 22 0.43 12.62 2.42
N LYS A 23 1.71 13.01 2.44
CA LYS A 23 2.21 14.09 3.31
C LYS A 23 1.48 15.39 3.06
N ALA A 24 1.37 15.81 1.80
CA ALA A 24 0.71 17.06 1.44
C ALA A 24 -0.76 17.08 1.85
N VAL A 25 -1.47 15.95 1.70
CA VAL A 25 -2.86 15.78 2.16
C VAL A 25 -2.94 15.92 3.67
N ILE A 26 -2.08 15.23 4.42
CA ILE A 26 -2.05 15.28 5.89
C ILE A 26 -1.78 16.71 6.38
N GLU A 27 -0.73 17.35 5.87
CA GLU A 27 -0.35 18.72 6.24
C GLU A 27 -1.47 19.73 5.92
N ALA A 28 -2.08 19.61 4.74
CA ALA A 28 -3.20 20.46 4.35
C ALA A 28 -4.41 20.23 5.28
N TYR A 29 -4.72 18.98 5.62
CA TYR A 29 -5.84 18.66 6.51
C TYR A 29 -5.62 19.21 7.92
N GLN A 30 -4.42 19.05 8.48
CA GLN A 30 -4.06 19.59 9.81
C GLN A 30 -4.18 21.12 9.85
N ARG A 31 -3.83 21.82 8.77
CA ARG A 31 -3.99 23.28 8.68
C ARG A 31 -5.45 23.72 8.61
N LEU A 32 -6.28 22.97 7.88
CA LEU A 32 -7.70 23.28 7.72
C LEU A 32 -8.53 22.89 8.96
N TYR A 33 -8.15 21.81 9.63
CA TYR A 33 -8.90 21.20 10.73
C TYR A 33 -7.96 20.84 11.90
N PRO A 34 -7.41 21.83 12.62
CA PRO A 34 -6.34 21.60 13.61
C PRO A 34 -6.77 20.79 14.84
N LYS A 35 -8.07 20.63 15.08
CA LYS A 35 -8.63 19.84 16.19
C LYS A 35 -9.05 18.43 15.77
N ASN A 36 -9.02 18.13 14.48
CA ASN A 36 -9.53 16.86 13.96
C ASN A 36 -8.51 15.74 14.16
N ILE A 37 -9.01 14.55 14.45
CA ILE A 37 -8.21 13.34 14.66
C ILE A 37 -7.91 12.68 13.32
N ILE A 38 -6.63 12.54 13.01
CA ILE A 38 -6.14 11.80 11.84
C ILE A 38 -5.68 10.43 12.29
N LYS A 39 -6.15 9.38 11.61
CA LYS A 39 -5.69 7.99 11.78
C LYS A 39 -5.09 7.49 10.49
N LEU A 40 -3.95 6.81 10.60
CA LEU A 40 -3.23 6.21 9.49
C LEU A 40 -3.23 4.68 9.66
N GLY A 41 -3.65 3.95 8.63
CA GLY A 41 -3.77 2.51 8.64
C GLY A 41 -3.14 1.86 7.40
N ALA A 42 -2.66 0.62 7.54
CA ALA A 42 -2.30 -0.21 6.39
C ALA A 42 -2.60 -1.69 6.67
N PRO A 43 -2.80 -2.56 5.65
CA PRO A 43 -3.08 -3.98 5.88
C PRO A 43 -1.94 -4.74 6.57
N THR A 44 -0.68 -4.37 6.32
CA THR A 44 0.50 -5.08 6.84
C THR A 44 1.36 -4.21 7.77
N GLY A 45 2.08 -4.85 8.69
CA GLY A 45 3.00 -4.13 9.61
C GLY A 45 4.17 -3.46 8.90
N LYS A 46 4.65 -4.02 7.78
CA LYS A 46 5.68 -3.40 6.96
C LYS A 46 5.17 -2.11 6.30
N ALA A 47 3.95 -2.15 5.75
CA ALA A 47 3.32 -0.99 5.15
C ALA A 47 3.05 0.10 6.17
N SER A 48 2.53 -0.24 7.36
CA SER A 48 2.24 0.76 8.41
C SER A 48 3.52 1.43 8.93
N ARG A 49 4.62 0.68 9.11
CA ARG A 49 5.92 1.25 9.51
C ARG A 49 6.47 2.20 8.45
N ARG A 50 6.46 1.78 7.19
CA ARG A 50 6.89 2.63 6.07
C ARG A 50 6.03 3.90 5.96
N MET A 51 4.73 3.76 6.19
CA MET A 51 3.80 4.88 6.23
C MET A 51 4.19 5.87 7.34
N ALA A 52 4.43 5.39 8.57
CA ALA A 52 4.90 6.23 9.69
C ALA A 52 6.20 6.98 9.36
N GLU A 53 7.22 6.24 8.88
CA GLU A 53 8.52 6.81 8.48
C GLU A 53 8.36 7.87 7.40
N THR A 54 7.50 7.60 6.42
CA THR A 54 7.29 8.54 5.33
C THR A 54 6.53 9.76 5.84
N THR A 55 5.35 9.60 6.45
CA THR A 55 4.50 10.72 6.83
C THR A 55 4.98 11.48 8.07
N GLY A 56 5.93 10.93 8.84
CA GLY A 56 6.36 11.49 10.13
C GLY A 56 5.28 11.36 11.22
N ILE A 57 4.39 10.36 11.10
CA ILE A 57 3.30 10.12 12.05
C ILE A 57 3.48 8.71 12.62
N ASP A 58 4.09 8.65 13.81
CA ASP A 58 4.44 7.39 14.48
C ASP A 58 3.22 6.56 14.91
N SER A 59 2.03 7.16 14.93
CA SER A 59 0.78 6.49 15.26
C SER A 59 0.16 5.71 14.09
N ALA A 60 0.86 5.58 12.94
CA ALA A 60 0.40 4.72 11.87
C ALA A 60 0.47 3.25 12.28
N GLN A 61 -0.62 2.52 12.09
CA GLN A 61 -0.79 1.16 12.60
C GLN A 61 -1.31 0.22 11.51
N THR A 62 -1.30 -1.08 11.79
CA THR A 62 -2.03 -2.02 10.94
C THR A 62 -3.54 -1.78 11.10
N LEU A 63 -4.33 -2.08 10.07
CA LEU A 63 -5.79 -2.03 10.18
C LEU A 63 -6.31 -2.95 11.29
N HIS A 64 -5.65 -4.10 11.52
CA HIS A 64 -5.97 -4.99 12.63
C HIS A 64 -5.80 -4.29 13.99
N SER A 65 -4.66 -3.66 14.24
CA SER A 65 -4.42 -2.90 15.48
C SER A 65 -5.33 -1.69 15.61
N LEU A 66 -5.55 -0.96 14.51
CA LEU A 66 -6.40 0.24 14.48
C LEU A 66 -7.86 -0.08 14.86
N LEU A 67 -8.36 -1.24 14.42
CA LEU A 67 -9.73 -1.69 14.62
C LEU A 67 -9.89 -2.60 15.85
N GLY A 68 -8.82 -2.84 16.61
CA GLY A 68 -8.83 -3.73 17.79
C GLY A 68 -9.11 -5.20 17.45
N LEU A 69 -8.76 -5.64 16.24
CA LEU A 69 -8.97 -7.01 15.76
C LEU A 69 -7.84 -7.92 16.28
N HIS A 70 -8.02 -8.40 17.51
CA HIS A 70 -7.06 -9.27 18.19
C HIS A 70 -7.72 -10.60 18.61
N GLY A 71 -6.99 -11.71 18.45
CA GLY A 71 -7.41 -13.04 18.86
C GLY A 71 -8.25 -13.79 17.80
N GLU A 72 -8.65 -15.01 18.13
CA GLU A 72 -9.42 -15.90 17.24
C GLU A 72 -10.84 -15.40 16.98
N ASP A 73 -11.44 -14.68 17.94
CA ASP A 73 -12.77 -14.07 17.83
C ASP A 73 -12.77 -12.69 17.15
N ALA A 74 -11.64 -12.31 16.53
CA ALA A 74 -11.51 -11.02 15.86
C ALA A 74 -12.66 -10.82 14.85
N GLY A 75 -13.34 -9.67 14.97
CA GLY A 75 -14.44 -9.30 14.07
C GLY A 75 -15.84 -9.77 14.46
N TRP A 76 -15.97 -10.67 15.44
CA TRP A 76 -17.26 -11.08 16.04
C TRP A 76 -17.62 -10.29 17.30
N GLN A 77 -16.63 -9.61 17.87
CA GLN A 77 -16.79 -8.73 19.02
C GLN A 77 -17.68 -7.53 18.70
N LYS A 78 -18.26 -6.92 19.75
CA LYS A 78 -19.04 -5.68 19.61
C LYS A 78 -18.20 -4.62 18.90
N LYS A 79 -18.70 -4.16 17.76
CA LYS A 79 -18.04 -3.15 16.94
C LYS A 79 -17.94 -1.85 17.73
N GLN A 80 -16.72 -1.39 17.97
CA GLN A 80 -16.45 -0.07 18.50
C GLN A 80 -16.20 0.88 17.34
N GLU A 81 -16.76 2.08 17.43
CA GLU A 81 -16.57 3.10 16.42
C GLU A 81 -15.11 3.58 16.42
N LEU A 82 -14.55 3.77 15.23
CA LEU A 82 -13.23 4.32 15.06
C LEU A 82 -13.29 5.84 15.28
N GLU A 83 -12.60 6.31 16.32
CA GLU A 83 -12.40 7.74 16.59
C GLU A 83 -11.43 8.35 15.56
N ALA A 84 -11.96 8.75 14.41
CA ALA A 84 -11.22 9.42 13.34
C ALA A 84 -12.11 10.39 12.57
N ASP A 85 -11.64 11.61 12.38
CA ASP A 85 -12.25 12.58 11.46
C ASP A 85 -11.70 12.40 10.04
N LEU A 86 -10.41 12.03 9.94
CA LEU A 86 -9.78 11.59 8.70
C LEU A 86 -9.07 10.26 8.93
N LEU A 87 -9.46 9.25 8.16
CA LEU A 87 -8.78 7.98 8.04
C LEU A 87 -8.05 7.93 6.69
N ILE A 88 -6.77 7.62 6.72
CA ILE A 88 -6.00 7.31 5.52
C ILE A 88 -5.57 5.85 5.60
N VAL A 89 -5.87 5.08 4.57
CA VAL A 89 -5.43 3.69 4.43
C VAL A 89 -4.48 3.59 3.25
N ASP A 90 -3.25 3.13 3.49
CA ASP A 90 -2.26 2.87 2.42
C ASP A 90 -2.19 1.37 2.08
N GLU A 91 -1.67 1.04 0.90
CA GLU A 91 -1.61 -0.33 0.36
C GLU A 91 -2.98 -1.03 0.32
N CYS A 92 -4.04 -0.29 -0.04
CA CYS A 92 -5.42 -0.81 -0.08
C CYS A 92 -5.64 -1.96 -1.07
N SER A 93 -4.77 -2.15 -2.07
CA SER A 93 -4.83 -3.31 -2.97
C SER A 93 -4.73 -4.64 -2.23
N MET A 94 -4.11 -4.65 -1.04
CA MET A 94 -3.99 -5.83 -0.18
C MET A 94 -5.20 -6.05 0.77
N MET A 95 -6.19 -5.16 0.76
CA MET A 95 -7.36 -5.24 1.65
C MET A 95 -8.42 -6.19 1.08
N ASP A 96 -8.70 -7.28 1.81
CA ASP A 96 -9.75 -8.23 1.45
C ASP A 96 -11.16 -7.76 1.86
N MET A 97 -12.19 -8.51 1.44
CA MET A 97 -13.59 -8.19 1.72
C MET A 97 -13.91 -8.19 3.23
N TRP A 98 -13.30 -9.09 3.99
CA TRP A 98 -13.56 -9.19 5.43
C TRP A 98 -13.00 -7.97 6.16
N LEU A 99 -11.75 -7.59 5.91
CA LEU A 99 -11.10 -6.44 6.52
C LEU A 99 -11.77 -5.14 6.10
N ALA A 100 -12.19 -5.02 4.84
CA ALA A 100 -12.99 -3.90 4.37
C ALA A 100 -14.32 -3.80 5.12
N TYR A 101 -15.04 -4.92 5.29
CA TYR A 101 -16.27 -4.95 6.09
C TYR A 101 -16.01 -4.51 7.54
N GLN A 102 -14.94 -5.01 8.16
CA GLN A 102 -14.58 -4.61 9.52
C GLN A 102 -14.27 -3.11 9.61
N LEU A 103 -13.57 -2.55 8.61
CA LEU A 103 -13.24 -1.14 8.52
C LEU A 103 -14.49 -0.27 8.37
N PHE A 104 -15.25 -0.46 7.29
CA PHE A 104 -16.39 0.40 6.94
C PHE A 104 -17.51 0.32 7.98
N SER A 105 -17.72 -0.84 8.62
CA SER A 105 -18.76 -0.98 9.64
C SER A 105 -18.43 -0.35 11.00
N ARG A 106 -17.22 0.23 11.16
CA ARG A 106 -16.78 0.94 12.37
C ARG A 106 -16.59 2.44 12.14
N LEU A 107 -16.81 2.95 10.92
CA LEU A 107 -16.67 4.37 10.64
C LEU A 107 -17.85 5.17 11.22
N LYS A 108 -17.54 6.32 11.81
CA LYS A 108 -18.56 7.26 12.25
C LYS A 108 -19.14 8.03 11.07
N PRO A 109 -20.41 8.45 11.14
CA PRO A 109 -20.96 9.41 10.19
C PRO A 109 -20.09 10.69 10.15
N GLY A 110 -19.68 11.08 8.94
CA GLY A 110 -18.84 12.27 8.74
C GLY A 110 -17.34 12.02 8.71
N THR A 111 -16.86 10.83 9.09
CA THR A 111 -15.45 10.45 8.90
C THR A 111 -15.08 10.52 7.42
N LYS A 112 -14.01 11.24 7.11
CA LYS A 112 -13.41 11.26 5.77
C LYS A 112 -12.44 10.09 5.64
N VAL A 113 -12.50 9.38 4.52
CA VAL A 113 -11.67 8.23 4.22
C VAL A 113 -10.94 8.47 2.90
N LEU A 114 -9.63 8.36 2.95
CA LEU A 114 -8.76 8.32 1.78
C LEU A 114 -8.15 6.93 1.68
N LEU A 115 -8.48 6.20 0.62
CA LEU A 115 -7.85 4.93 0.28
C LEU A 115 -6.72 5.19 -0.71
N VAL A 116 -5.55 4.63 -0.44
CA VAL A 116 -4.36 4.77 -1.27
C VAL A 116 -3.83 3.39 -1.62
N GLY A 117 -3.54 3.17 -2.89
CA GLY A 117 -3.06 1.88 -3.35
C GLY A 117 -2.58 1.92 -4.79
N ASP A 118 -2.36 0.74 -5.33
CA ASP A 118 -1.95 0.53 -6.71
C ASP A 118 -2.93 -0.47 -7.33
N ALA A 119 -3.74 0.00 -8.28
CA ALA A 119 -4.76 -0.82 -8.93
C ALA A 119 -4.16 -1.95 -9.80
N ASP A 120 -2.87 -1.84 -10.15
CA ASP A 120 -2.17 -2.82 -10.97
C ASP A 120 -1.33 -3.81 -10.15
N GLN A 121 -1.27 -3.64 -8.82
CA GLN A 121 -0.60 -4.60 -7.93
C GLN A 121 -1.45 -5.84 -7.70
N LEU A 122 -0.78 -6.88 -7.17
CA LEU A 122 -1.45 -8.09 -6.72
C LEU A 122 -2.55 -7.74 -5.72
N GLU A 123 -3.69 -8.40 -5.89
CA GLU A 123 -4.85 -8.28 -5.02
C GLU A 123 -4.57 -8.93 -3.66
N SER A 124 -5.50 -8.76 -2.72
CA SER A 124 -5.41 -9.43 -1.42
C SER A 124 -5.33 -10.95 -1.57
N VAL A 125 -4.63 -11.61 -0.64
CA VAL A 125 -4.61 -13.09 -0.55
C VAL A 125 -5.98 -13.64 -0.13
N GLY A 126 -6.76 -12.83 0.61
CA GLY A 126 -8.14 -13.13 0.97
C GLY A 126 -9.12 -12.96 -0.19
N ALA A 127 -10.38 -13.34 0.03
CA ALA A 127 -11.41 -13.23 -0.99
C ALA A 127 -11.85 -11.78 -1.23
N GLY A 128 -12.05 -11.44 -2.52
CA GLY A 128 -12.60 -10.17 -2.98
C GLY A 128 -11.54 -9.14 -3.38
N SER A 129 -11.87 -8.29 -4.38
CA SER A 129 -10.98 -7.24 -4.89
C SER A 129 -11.57 -5.86 -4.57
N VAL A 130 -11.74 -5.56 -3.29
CA VAL A 130 -12.51 -4.39 -2.83
C VAL A 130 -11.97 -3.09 -3.41
N PHE A 131 -10.65 -2.88 -3.39
CA PHE A 131 -10.05 -1.65 -3.89
C PHE A 131 -10.32 -1.44 -5.38
N ARG A 132 -10.21 -2.51 -6.18
CA ARG A 132 -10.47 -2.48 -7.61
C ARG A 132 -11.96 -2.28 -7.91
N GLU A 133 -12.84 -3.01 -7.23
CA GLU A 133 -14.29 -2.86 -7.38
C GLU A 133 -14.77 -1.44 -7.01
N LEU A 134 -14.18 -0.81 -5.99
CA LEU A 134 -14.47 0.58 -5.64
C LEU A 134 -14.00 1.57 -6.71
N ILE A 135 -12.92 1.27 -7.43
CA ILE A 135 -12.46 2.06 -8.58
C ILE A 135 -13.41 1.86 -9.77
N ASP A 136 -13.73 0.61 -10.09
CA ASP A 136 -14.49 0.23 -11.28
C ASP A 136 -15.96 0.60 -11.19
N CYS A 137 -16.53 0.75 -9.98
CA CYS A 137 -17.93 1.13 -9.81
C CYS A 137 -18.26 2.56 -10.26
N GLY A 138 -17.27 3.43 -10.41
CA GLY A 138 -17.45 4.82 -10.86
C GLY A 138 -18.19 5.75 -9.89
N LEU A 139 -18.55 5.26 -8.69
CA LEU A 139 -19.24 6.04 -7.66
C LEU A 139 -18.29 6.77 -6.71
N VAL A 140 -17.08 6.24 -6.53
CA VAL A 140 -16.06 6.81 -5.65
C VAL A 140 -15.14 7.71 -6.49
N PRO A 141 -14.87 8.95 -6.06
CA PRO A 141 -13.92 9.80 -6.77
C PRO A 141 -12.51 9.21 -6.70
N VAL A 142 -11.96 8.87 -7.87
CA VAL A 142 -10.62 8.33 -8.04
C VAL A 142 -9.69 9.39 -8.61
N THR A 143 -8.53 9.56 -7.99
CA THR A 143 -7.41 10.35 -8.51
C THR A 143 -6.30 9.39 -8.94
N VAL A 144 -5.93 9.42 -10.21
CA VAL A 144 -4.87 8.57 -10.77
C VAL A 144 -3.57 9.36 -10.83
N LEU A 145 -2.49 8.81 -10.26
CA LEU A 145 -1.13 9.30 -10.40
C LEU A 145 -0.43 8.50 -11.49
N ASP A 146 -0.34 9.07 -12.68
CA ASP A 146 0.18 8.44 -13.90
C ASP A 146 1.63 8.83 -14.21
N GLN A 147 2.15 9.90 -13.59
CA GLN A 147 3.52 10.34 -13.77
C GLN A 147 4.49 9.62 -12.81
N ILE A 148 5.47 8.89 -13.36
CA ILE A 148 6.55 8.26 -12.59
C ILE A 148 7.67 9.29 -12.34
N PHE A 149 7.95 9.56 -11.06
CA PHE A 149 8.99 10.50 -10.63
C PHE A 149 10.28 9.81 -10.15
N ARG A 150 10.27 8.49 -9.96
CA ARG A 150 11.45 7.73 -9.53
C ARG A 150 12.57 7.90 -10.57
N GLN A 151 13.63 8.58 -10.15
CA GLN A 151 14.82 8.82 -10.95
C GLN A 151 15.60 7.52 -11.15
N ALA A 152 15.31 6.84 -12.25
CA ALA A 152 16.27 6.07 -13.03
C ALA A 152 15.67 5.97 -14.42
N LYS A 153 16.03 6.91 -15.32
CA LYS A 153 15.60 6.83 -16.72
C LYS A 153 16.01 5.51 -17.40
N ASP A 154 16.89 4.72 -16.76
CA ASP A 154 17.48 3.48 -17.29
C ASP A 154 17.39 2.25 -16.34
N SER A 155 16.52 2.22 -15.33
CA SER A 155 16.40 0.99 -14.49
C SER A 155 15.65 -0.11 -15.24
N LEU A 156 16.28 -1.29 -15.36
CA LEU A 156 15.69 -2.46 -15.99
C LEU A 156 14.45 -2.93 -15.26
N ILE A 157 14.39 -2.74 -13.92
CA ILE A 157 13.21 -3.06 -13.10
C ILE A 157 11.98 -2.32 -13.58
N ALA A 158 12.09 -1.01 -13.83
CA ALA A 158 10.94 -0.20 -14.26
C ALA A 158 10.47 -0.59 -15.66
N HIS A 159 11.42 -0.88 -16.57
CA HIS A 159 11.12 -1.31 -17.93
C HIS A 159 10.46 -2.69 -17.97
N ASN A 160 11.00 -3.64 -17.22
CA ASN A 160 10.47 -5.00 -17.16
C ASN A 160 9.11 -5.06 -16.45
N ALA A 161 8.89 -4.25 -15.40
CA ALA A 161 7.57 -4.16 -14.76
C ALA A 161 6.49 -3.74 -15.77
N LYS A 162 6.81 -2.80 -16.67
CA LYS A 162 5.91 -2.41 -17.77
C LYS A 162 5.66 -3.57 -18.74
N PHE A 163 6.70 -4.32 -19.12
CA PHE A 163 6.58 -5.46 -20.03
C PHE A 163 5.71 -6.58 -19.44
N VAL A 164 5.90 -6.92 -18.16
CA VAL A 164 5.06 -7.89 -17.45
C VAL A 164 3.60 -7.43 -17.46
N LYS A 165 3.33 -6.15 -17.20
CA LYS A 165 1.97 -5.59 -17.26
C LYS A 165 1.35 -5.67 -18.66
N GLU A 166 2.16 -5.53 -19.70
CA GLU A 166 1.76 -5.66 -21.11
C GLU A 166 1.71 -7.12 -21.60
N GLY A 167 2.00 -8.10 -20.75
CA GLY A 167 2.04 -9.53 -21.12
C GLY A 167 3.23 -9.91 -22.00
N LYS A 168 4.29 -9.11 -22.04
CA LYS A 168 5.52 -9.38 -22.80
C LYS A 168 6.53 -10.16 -21.94
N CYS A 169 7.06 -11.24 -22.50
CA CYS A 169 8.05 -12.09 -21.83
C CYS A 169 9.51 -11.73 -22.16
N ASP A 170 9.74 -10.82 -23.10
CA ASP A 170 11.08 -10.39 -23.52
C ASP A 170 11.68 -9.39 -22.52
N LEU A 171 12.05 -9.88 -21.33
CA LEU A 171 12.59 -9.07 -20.25
C LEU A 171 14.08 -8.78 -20.46
N TYR A 172 14.53 -7.60 -20.04
CA TYR A 172 15.92 -7.19 -20.06
C TYR A 172 16.62 -7.60 -18.76
N TYR A 173 17.75 -8.28 -18.85
CA TYR A 173 18.52 -8.69 -17.68
C TYR A 173 19.79 -7.85 -17.55
N GLY A 174 20.20 -7.59 -16.31
CA GLY A 174 21.38 -6.79 -15.99
C GLY A 174 21.59 -6.66 -14.49
N ARG A 175 22.33 -5.62 -14.08
CA ARG A 175 22.78 -5.47 -12.69
C ARG A 175 21.64 -5.35 -11.69
N ASP A 176 20.54 -4.69 -12.06
CA ASP A 176 19.39 -4.42 -11.18
C ASP A 176 18.20 -5.36 -11.43
N PHE A 177 18.29 -6.29 -12.40
CA PHE A 177 17.23 -7.27 -12.66
C PHE A 177 17.80 -8.56 -13.25
N ALA A 178 17.63 -9.68 -12.54
CA ALA A 178 18.06 -11.00 -12.97
C ALA A 178 16.97 -12.05 -12.69
N PHE A 179 16.94 -13.10 -13.52
CA PHE A 179 16.12 -14.27 -13.28
C PHE A 179 17.04 -15.49 -13.19
N ILE A 180 17.00 -16.19 -12.07
CA ILE A 180 17.77 -17.41 -11.83
C ILE A 180 16.76 -18.55 -11.77
N GLN A 181 16.82 -19.44 -12.76
CA GLN A 181 15.96 -20.62 -12.80
C GLN A 181 16.50 -21.67 -11.83
N ALA A 182 15.59 -22.32 -11.09
CA ALA A 182 15.90 -23.42 -10.20
C ALA A 182 14.78 -24.47 -10.32
N GLU A 183 15.12 -25.74 -10.22
CA GLU A 183 14.22 -26.87 -10.48
C GLU A 183 13.69 -27.50 -9.19
N SER A 184 14.23 -27.13 -8.02
CA SER A 184 13.83 -27.66 -6.71
C SER A 184 13.84 -26.59 -5.60
N GLN A 185 13.10 -26.84 -4.52
CA GLN A 185 13.09 -25.94 -3.36
C GLN A 185 14.45 -25.91 -2.65
N GLU A 186 15.15 -27.05 -2.63
CA GLU A 186 16.49 -27.19 -2.08
C GLU A 186 17.50 -26.31 -2.83
N GLU A 187 17.48 -26.36 -4.16
CA GLU A 187 18.33 -25.53 -5.02
C GLU A 187 18.01 -24.04 -4.86
N VAL A 188 16.72 -23.68 -4.79
CA VAL A 188 16.31 -22.29 -4.49
C VAL A 188 16.90 -21.82 -3.16
N ALA A 189 16.86 -22.65 -2.12
CA ALA A 189 17.37 -22.29 -0.80
C ALA A 189 18.90 -22.09 -0.81
N GLU A 190 19.64 -22.92 -1.56
CA GLU A 190 21.09 -22.77 -1.72
C GLU A 190 21.43 -21.50 -2.53
N LEU A 191 20.75 -21.26 -3.64
CA LEU A 191 20.93 -20.07 -4.47
C LEU A 191 20.67 -18.78 -3.70
N ILE A 192 19.59 -18.72 -2.90
CA ILE A 192 19.30 -17.55 -2.05
C ILE A 192 20.45 -17.29 -1.07
N ARG A 193 21.01 -18.34 -0.47
CA ARG A 193 22.14 -18.21 0.47
C ARG A 193 23.39 -17.69 -0.22
N GLU A 194 23.69 -18.18 -1.42
CA GLU A 194 24.84 -17.75 -2.20
C GLU A 194 24.73 -16.28 -2.61
N VAL A 195 23.59 -15.90 -3.20
CA VAL A 195 23.30 -14.51 -3.61
C VAL A 195 23.42 -13.58 -2.40
N TYR A 196 22.78 -13.93 -1.27
CA TYR A 196 22.82 -13.11 -0.06
C TYR A 196 24.26 -12.92 0.48
N ARG A 197 25.07 -13.98 0.50
CA ARG A 197 26.47 -13.90 0.94
C ARG A 197 27.31 -13.03 0.01
N ASN A 198 27.11 -13.14 -1.30
CA ASN A 198 27.85 -12.36 -2.29
C ASN A 198 27.56 -10.85 -2.15
N GLU A 199 26.30 -10.47 -1.91
CA GLU A 199 25.91 -9.07 -1.69
C GLU A 199 26.45 -8.50 -0.37
N LEU A 200 26.46 -9.30 0.72
CA LEU A 200 27.08 -8.89 1.99
C LEU A 200 28.60 -8.67 1.85
N GLY A 201 29.28 -9.52 1.07
CA GLY A 201 30.70 -9.40 0.78
C GLY A 201 31.05 -8.10 0.05
N GLN A 202 30.19 -7.67 -0.89
CA GLN A 202 30.37 -6.42 -1.64
C GLN A 202 30.08 -5.17 -0.80
N THR A 203 29.13 -5.24 0.14
CA THR A 203 28.77 -4.11 1.01
C THR A 203 29.83 -3.83 2.10
N SER A 204 30.70 -4.80 2.39
CA SER A 204 31.76 -4.70 3.42
C SER A 204 33.05 -4.01 2.96
N MET A 205 33.15 -3.64 1.68
CA MET A 205 34.32 -2.98 1.05
C MET A 205 34.04 -1.54 0.58
N GLY A 206 32.90 -0.94 0.96
CA GLY A 206 32.50 0.42 0.61
C GLY A 206 32.51 1.39 1.79
#